data_AF-A0A380NCA0-F1
#
_entry.id   AF-A0A380NCA0-F1
#
_cell.length_a   1.000
_cell.length_b   1.000
_cell.length_c   1.000
_cell.angle_alpha   90.00
_cell.angle_beta   90.00
_cell.angle_gamma   90.00
#
_symmetry.space_group_name_H-M   'P 1'
#
loop_
_entity.id
_entity.type
_entity.pdbx_description
1 polymer ?
#
loop_
_entity_poly.entity_id
_entity_poly.type
_entity_poly.pdbx_seq_one_letter_code
_entity_poly.pdbx_strand_id
1 'polypeptide(L)'
;MSEAPDPEVVELATKIFDLAREGQHARLAAYVDAGVPVNLTNDQGHTLVMLAAYHGHADAVRVLLERGADPDRANDRGQTPLAGAVFKGEDAVVTALLDGGADPAAGTPSAVDTARMFAKDDLLARFTAAQDGPGAA
;
A
#
# COMPACT_ATOMS: atom_id res chain seq x y z
N MET A 1 -9.39 29.67 -15.49
CA MET A 1 -10.65 29.29 -14.83
C MET A 1 -10.48 27.84 -14.44
N SER A 2 -10.27 27.56 -13.15
CA SER A 2 -10.16 26.17 -12.68
C SER A 2 -11.59 25.67 -12.58
N GLU A 3 -12.00 24.83 -13.53
CA GLU A 3 -13.24 24.08 -13.40
C GLU A 3 -13.11 23.20 -12.16
N ALA A 4 -14.01 23.37 -11.20
CA ALA A 4 -14.04 22.49 -10.05
C ALA A 4 -14.39 21.09 -10.56
N PRO A 5 -13.73 20.03 -10.05
CA PRO A 5 -14.01 18.67 -10.49
C PRO A 5 -15.49 18.35 -10.26
N ASP A 6 -16.09 17.57 -11.17
CA ASP A 6 -17.49 17.16 -11.07
C ASP A 6 -17.77 16.53 -9.69
N PRO A 7 -18.83 16.95 -8.97
CA PRO A 7 -19.10 16.53 -7.60
C PRO A 7 -19.31 15.01 -7.48
N GLU A 8 -19.85 14.36 -8.51
CA GLU A 8 -20.02 12.91 -8.55
C GLU A 8 -18.69 12.16 -8.62
N VAL A 9 -17.69 12.72 -9.30
CA VAL A 9 -16.33 12.14 -9.38
C VAL A 9 -15.63 12.23 -8.03
N VAL A 10 -15.79 13.36 -7.33
CA VAL A 10 -15.25 13.55 -5.98
C VAL A 10 -15.91 12.60 -4.98
N GLU A 11 -17.24 12.45 -5.05
CA GLU A 11 -17.98 11.54 -4.16
C GLU A 11 -17.56 10.08 -4.38
N LEU A 12 -17.45 9.65 -5.64
CA LEU A 12 -17.02 8.29 -5.98
C LEU A 12 -15.59 8.02 -5.49
N ALA A 13 -14.67 8.95 -5.73
CA ALA A 13 -13.28 8.81 -5.27
C ALA A 13 -13.23 8.67 -3.74
N THR A 14 -13.90 9.58 -3.03
CA THR A 14 -14.00 9.55 -1.55
C THR A 14 -14.52 8.19 -1.07
N LYS A 15 -15.61 7.72 -1.67
CA LYS A 15 -16.22 6.43 -1.33
C LYS A 15 -15.27 5.25 -1.53
N ILE A 16 -14.51 5.22 -2.62
CA ILE A 16 -13.56 4.12 -2.88
C ILE A 16 -12.42 4.12 -1.84
N PHE A 17 -11.94 5.29 -1.42
CA PHE A 17 -10.94 5.38 -0.35
C PHE A 17 -11.50 4.93 1.00
N ASP A 18 -12.75 5.24 1.34
CA ASP A 18 -13.39 4.74 2.56
C ASP A 18 -13.52 3.21 2.55
N LEU A 19 -13.85 2.59 1.42
CA LEU A 19 -13.88 1.13 1.29
C LEU A 19 -12.51 0.50 1.57
N ALA A 20 -11.41 1.15 1.20
CA ALA A 20 -10.06 0.71 1.52
C ALA A 20 -9.76 0.82 3.02
N ARG A 21 -10.18 1.91 3.66
CA ARG A 21 -10.04 2.14 5.11
C ARG A 21 -10.87 1.17 5.96
N GLU A 22 -11.98 0.68 5.41
CA GLU A 22 -12.87 -0.28 6.05
C GLU A 22 -12.57 -1.75 5.69
N GLY A 23 -11.64 -1.99 4.75
CA GLY A 23 -11.26 -3.33 4.33
C GLY A 23 -12.31 -4.05 3.48
N GLN A 24 -13.21 -3.33 2.81
CA GLN A 24 -14.26 -3.88 1.94
C GLN A 24 -13.70 -4.40 0.59
N HIS A 25 -12.79 -5.37 0.66
CA HIS A 25 -12.03 -5.97 -0.44
C HIS A 25 -12.88 -6.41 -1.63
N ALA A 26 -14.04 -7.05 -1.40
CA ALA A 26 -14.94 -7.48 -2.47
C ALA A 26 -15.49 -6.29 -3.28
N ARG A 27 -15.78 -5.16 -2.62
CA ARG A 27 -16.28 -3.96 -3.31
C ARG A 27 -15.15 -3.23 -4.02
N LEU A 28 -13.95 -3.18 -3.41
CA LEU A 28 -12.75 -2.63 -4.07
C LEU A 28 -12.45 -3.39 -5.36
N ALA A 29 -12.44 -4.74 -5.32
CA ALA A 29 -12.31 -5.57 -6.53
C ALA A 29 -13.36 -5.22 -7.58
N ALA A 30 -14.64 -5.14 -7.19
CA ALA A 30 -15.71 -4.82 -8.12
C ALA A 30 -15.53 -3.46 -8.81
N TYR A 31 -15.06 -2.44 -8.08
CA TYR A 31 -14.75 -1.12 -8.65
C TYR A 31 -13.58 -1.19 -9.62
N VAL A 32 -12.49 -1.88 -9.26
CA VAL A 32 -11.32 -2.04 -10.13
C VAL A 32 -11.68 -2.83 -11.39
N ASP A 33 -12.46 -3.90 -11.25
CA ASP A 33 -12.97 -4.71 -12.36
C ASP A 33 -13.93 -3.91 -13.27
N ALA A 34 -14.61 -2.88 -12.72
CA ALA A 34 -15.43 -1.95 -13.47
C ALA A 34 -14.63 -0.83 -14.17
N GLY A 35 -13.30 -0.83 -14.08
CA GLY A 35 -12.41 0.11 -14.76
C GLY A 35 -11.92 1.28 -13.92
N VAL A 36 -12.20 1.29 -12.61
CA VAL A 36 -11.57 2.25 -11.70
C VAL A 36 -10.06 1.96 -11.63
N PRO A 37 -9.18 2.96 -11.78
CA PRO A 37 -7.74 2.71 -11.67
C PRO A 37 -7.36 2.18 -10.29
N VAL A 38 -6.67 1.04 -10.23
CA VAL A 38 -6.28 0.41 -8.96
C VAL A 38 -5.28 1.27 -8.16
N ASN A 39 -4.46 2.06 -8.87
CA ASN A 39 -3.43 2.93 -8.30
C ASN A 39 -3.90 4.39 -8.12
N LEU A 40 -5.21 4.62 -7.98
CA LEU A 40 -5.76 5.93 -7.62
C LEU A 40 -5.13 6.45 -6.33
N THR A 41 -4.90 7.76 -6.28
CA THR A 41 -4.39 8.46 -5.10
C THR A 41 -5.34 9.57 -4.70
N ASN A 42 -5.48 9.79 -3.39
CA ASN A 42 -6.17 10.97 -2.87
C ASN A 42 -5.25 12.21 -2.85
N ASP A 43 -5.72 13.34 -2.31
CA ASP A 43 -4.96 14.61 -2.24
C ASP A 43 -3.67 14.56 -1.41
N GLN A 44 -3.41 13.44 -0.71
CA GLN A 44 -2.17 13.22 0.06
C GLN A 44 -1.25 12.19 -0.61
N GLY A 45 -1.59 11.74 -1.81
CA GLY A 45 -0.87 10.69 -2.53
C GLY A 45 -1.14 9.28 -1.99
N HIS A 46 -2.11 9.07 -1.09
CA HIS A 46 -2.40 7.74 -0.55
C HIS A 46 -3.12 6.87 -1.58
N THR A 47 -2.56 5.70 -1.87
CA THR A 47 -3.20 4.66 -2.68
C THR A 47 -4.20 3.84 -1.88
N LEU A 48 -5.05 3.08 -2.58
CA LEU A 48 -5.96 2.12 -1.94
C LEU A 48 -5.21 1.09 -1.09
N VAL A 49 -4.09 0.56 -1.61
CA VAL A 49 -3.24 -0.40 -0.89
C VAL A 49 -2.66 0.24 0.37
N MET A 50 -2.23 1.49 0.31
CA MET A 50 -1.69 2.19 1.49
C MET A 50 -2.72 2.34 2.60
N LEU A 51 -3.94 2.73 2.26
CA LEU A 51 -5.02 2.86 3.25
C LEU A 51 -5.39 1.50 3.84
N ALA A 52 -5.59 0.49 3.01
CA ALA A 52 -5.87 -0.87 3.48
C ALA A 52 -4.75 -1.41 4.38
N ALA A 53 -3.49 -1.15 4.01
CA ALA A 53 -2.32 -1.58 4.76
C ALA A 53 -2.20 -0.88 6.12
N TYR A 54 -2.38 0.44 6.16
CA TYR A 54 -2.33 1.23 7.38
C TYR A 54 -3.46 0.88 8.37
N HIS A 55 -4.57 0.36 7.87
CA HIS A 55 -5.72 -0.07 8.68
C HIS A 55 -5.74 -1.58 8.98
N GLY A 56 -4.71 -2.35 8.59
CA GLY A 56 -4.60 -3.77 8.95
C GLY A 56 -5.41 -4.73 8.06
N HIS A 57 -5.91 -4.28 6.91
CA HIS A 57 -6.81 -5.06 6.06
C HIS A 57 -6.05 -5.91 5.03
N ALA A 58 -5.45 -7.01 5.48
CA ALA A 58 -4.65 -7.90 4.64
C ALA A 58 -5.40 -8.44 3.41
N ASP A 59 -6.69 -8.78 3.54
CA ASP A 59 -7.47 -9.29 2.41
C ASP A 59 -7.73 -8.22 1.34
N ALA A 60 -7.92 -6.96 1.76
CA ALA A 60 -8.03 -5.84 0.83
C ALA A 60 -6.69 -5.57 0.13
N VAL A 61 -5.58 -5.66 0.85
CA VAL A 61 -4.24 -5.54 0.27
C VAL A 61 -4.01 -6.63 -0.78
N ARG A 62 -4.26 -7.90 -0.45
CA ARG A 62 -4.09 -9.02 -1.39
C ARG A 62 -4.90 -8.83 -2.67
N VAL A 63 -6.20 -8.56 -2.54
CA VAL A 63 -7.09 -8.37 -3.69
C VAL A 63 -6.64 -7.21 -4.58
N LEU A 64 -6.20 -6.09 -3.99
CA LEU A 64 -5.70 -4.96 -4.76
C LEU A 64 -4.39 -5.31 -5.51
N LEU A 65 -3.48 -6.03 -4.87
CA LEU A 65 -2.23 -6.50 -5.49
C LEU A 65 -2.49 -7.51 -6.62
N GLU A 66 -3.42 -8.44 -6.44
CA GLU A 66 -3.87 -9.38 -7.48
C GLU A 66 -4.46 -8.66 -8.70
N ARG A 67 -4.95 -7.42 -8.52
CA ARG A 67 -5.45 -6.54 -9.59
C ARG A 67 -4.41 -5.56 -10.13
N GLY A 68 -3.14 -5.75 -9.79
CA GLY A 68 -2.03 -4.95 -10.31
C GLY A 68 -1.82 -3.63 -9.59
N ALA A 69 -2.23 -3.52 -8.33
CA ALA A 69 -1.82 -2.41 -7.50
C ALA A 69 -0.29 -2.40 -7.34
N ASP A 70 0.29 -1.21 -7.33
CA ASP A 70 1.71 -1.00 -7.10
C ASP A 70 1.98 -1.04 -5.58
N PRO A 71 2.70 -2.08 -5.08
CA PRO A 71 2.98 -2.22 -3.65
C PRO A 71 3.97 -1.16 -3.12
N ASP A 72 4.75 -0.54 -4.00
CA ASP A 72 5.86 0.35 -3.64
C ASP A 72 5.54 1.82 -3.87
N ARG A 73 4.36 2.12 -4.41
CA ARG A 73 3.93 3.49 -4.67
C ARG A 73 3.87 4.30 -3.38
N ALA A 74 4.82 5.22 -3.25
CA ALA A 74 4.90 6.13 -2.12
C ALA A 74 3.93 7.30 -2.25
N ASN A 75 3.45 7.78 -1.11
CA ASN A 75 2.64 8.99 -1.02
C ASN A 75 3.50 10.26 -1.14
N ASP A 76 2.88 11.43 -1.02
CA ASP A 76 3.58 12.72 -1.14
C ASP A 76 4.62 12.95 -0.03
N ARG A 77 4.57 12.16 1.04
CA ARG A 77 5.56 12.15 2.13
C ARG A 77 6.63 11.08 1.96
N GLY A 78 6.59 10.32 0.86
CA GLY A 78 7.53 9.25 0.59
C GLY A 78 7.37 8.03 1.50
N GLN A 79 6.18 7.83 2.07
CA GLN A 79 5.82 6.63 2.84
C GLN A 79 5.22 5.60 1.89
N THR A 80 5.61 4.34 2.04
CA THR A 80 5.05 3.20 1.28
C THR A 80 3.98 2.46 2.10
N PRO A 81 3.11 1.66 1.45
CA PRO A 81 2.19 0.77 2.15
C PRO A 81 2.89 -0.11 3.20
N LEU A 82 4.08 -0.63 2.86
CA LEU A 82 4.88 -1.48 3.73
C LEU A 82 5.33 -0.74 4.99
N ALA A 83 5.88 0.48 4.85
CA ALA A 83 6.26 1.30 6.00
C ALA A 83 5.07 1.61 6.92
N GLY A 84 3.89 1.86 6.35
CA GLY A 84 2.66 2.07 7.11
C GLY A 84 2.22 0.84 7.91
N ALA A 85 2.24 -0.34 7.28
CA ALA A 85 1.89 -1.60 7.93
C ALA A 85 2.84 -1.96 9.08
N VAL A 86 4.15 -1.78 8.87
CA VAL A 86 5.16 -2.05 9.91
C VAL A 86 5.01 -1.09 11.08
N PHE A 87 4.82 0.21 10.82
CA PHE A 87 4.61 1.20 11.88
C PHE A 87 3.39 0.86 12.75
N LYS A 88 2.37 0.23 12.17
CA LYS A 88 1.17 -0.23 12.87
C LYS A 88 1.31 -1.60 13.54
N GLY A 89 2.34 -2.37 13.18
CA GLY A 89 2.55 -3.73 13.68
C GLY A 89 1.62 -4.76 13.04
N GLU A 90 1.13 -4.50 11.83
CA GLU A 90 0.17 -5.36 11.13
C GLU A 90 0.89 -6.48 10.37
N ASP A 91 1.40 -7.49 11.08
CA ASP A 91 2.25 -8.56 10.51
C ASP A 91 1.61 -9.29 9.31
N ALA A 92 0.29 -9.50 9.35
CA ALA A 92 -0.45 -10.15 8.26
C ALA A 92 -0.45 -9.31 6.97
N VAL A 93 -0.53 -7.98 7.12
CA VAL A 93 -0.43 -7.03 6.00
C VAL A 93 1.01 -6.97 5.48
N VAL A 94 2.00 -6.90 6.39
CA VAL A 94 3.42 -6.89 6.01
C VAL A 94 3.74 -8.13 5.18
N THR A 95 3.29 -9.31 5.61
CA THR A 95 3.45 -10.55 4.86
C THR A 95 2.77 -10.47 3.50
N ALA A 96 1.52 -9.99 3.43
CA ALA A 96 0.80 -9.87 2.16
C ALA A 96 1.48 -8.92 1.16
N LEU A 97 2.06 -7.81 1.64
CA LEU A 97 2.81 -6.88 0.80
C LEU A 97 4.10 -7.50 0.28
N LEU A 98 4.87 -8.16 1.14
CA LEU A 98 6.12 -8.82 0.74
C LEU A 98 5.86 -9.98 -0.24
N ASP A 99 4.83 -10.80 0.01
CA ASP A 99 4.43 -11.87 -0.91
C ASP A 99 3.91 -11.31 -2.25
N GLY A 100 3.35 -10.10 -2.22
CA GLY A 100 2.96 -9.34 -3.41
C GLY A 100 4.10 -8.58 -4.10
N GLY A 101 5.34 -8.75 -3.64
CA GLY A 101 6.54 -8.18 -4.28
C GLY A 101 6.90 -6.78 -3.84
N ALA A 102 6.40 -6.28 -2.70
CA ALA A 102 6.83 -5.00 -2.14
C ALA A 102 8.34 -5.02 -1.82
N ASP A 103 9.06 -4.00 -2.27
CA ASP A 103 10.46 -3.82 -1.95
C ASP A 103 10.61 -3.25 -0.51
N PRO A 104 11.26 -3.99 0.41
CA PRO A 104 11.57 -3.49 1.75
C PRO A 104 12.39 -2.20 1.80
N ALA A 105 13.08 -1.84 0.71
CA ALA A 105 13.86 -0.62 0.57
C ALA A 105 13.12 0.51 -0.19
N ALA A 106 11.86 0.31 -0.61
CA ALA A 106 11.09 1.34 -1.29
C ALA A 106 10.65 2.47 -0.35
N GLY A 107 10.66 3.70 -0.88
CA GLY A 107 10.27 4.91 -0.18
C GLY A 107 11.44 5.77 0.28
N THR A 108 11.17 6.70 1.18
CA THR A 108 12.21 7.58 1.75
C THR A 108 13.08 6.83 2.75
N PRO A 109 14.33 7.26 2.97
CA PRO A 109 15.20 6.68 4.01
C PRO A 109 14.49 6.60 5.36
N SER A 110 13.76 7.65 5.76
CA SER A 110 12.99 7.66 7.01
C SER A 110 11.88 6.61 7.05
N ALA A 111 11.21 6.33 5.93
CA ALA A 111 10.19 5.28 5.87
C ALA A 111 10.82 3.88 5.96
N VAL A 112 11.96 3.67 5.29
CA VAL A 112 12.73 2.42 5.35
C VAL A 112 13.31 2.20 6.75
N ASP A 113 13.87 3.23 7.37
CA ASP A 113 14.38 3.17 8.74
C ASP A 113 13.26 2.87 9.74
N THR A 114 12.07 3.44 9.55
CA THR A 114 10.89 3.10 10.36
C THR A 114 10.52 1.63 10.18
N ALA A 115 10.44 1.14 8.94
CA ALA A 115 10.16 -0.28 8.71
C ALA A 115 11.22 -1.18 9.37
N ARG A 116 12.50 -0.83 9.31
CA ARG A 116 13.57 -1.59 9.95
C ARG A 116 13.53 -1.54 11.47
N MET A 117 13.20 -0.39 12.05
CA MET A 117 13.19 -0.19 13.50
C MET A 117 12.03 -0.91 14.19
N PHE A 118 10.88 -0.99 13.53
CA PHE A 118 9.66 -1.57 14.10
C PHE A 118 9.35 -2.99 13.59
N ALA A 119 10.04 -3.47 12.56
CA ALA A 119 9.92 -4.86 12.13
C ALA A 119 10.45 -5.82 13.21
N LYS A 120 9.70 -6.89 13.48
CA LYS A 120 10.15 -8.00 14.34
C LYS A 120 11.33 -8.72 13.70
N ASP A 121 12.15 -9.39 14.52
CA ASP A 121 13.34 -10.14 14.05
C ASP A 121 13.04 -11.10 12.89
N ASP A 122 11.89 -11.78 12.92
CA ASP A 122 11.46 -12.71 11.85
C ASP A 122 11.19 -11.99 10.51
N LEU A 123 10.60 -10.81 10.57
CA LEU A 123 10.34 -9.99 9.38
C LEU A 123 11.63 -9.35 8.87
N LEU A 124 12.54 -8.94 9.77
CA LEU A 124 13.82 -8.31 9.44
C LEU A 124 14.67 -9.17 8.48
N ALA A 125 14.63 -10.49 8.62
CA ALA A 125 15.30 -11.43 7.71
C ALA A 125 14.78 -11.34 6.26
N ARG A 126 13.50 -11.00 6.07
CA ARG A 126 12.90 -10.77 4.74
C ARG A 126 13.30 -9.40 4.18
N PHE A 127 13.46 -8.39 5.04
CA PHE A 127 13.99 -7.07 4.65
C PHE A 127 15.45 -7.14 4.16
N THR A 128 16.26 -8.06 4.70
CA THR A 128 17.69 -8.21 4.34
C THR A 128 17.93 -9.15 3.16
N ALA A 129 17.14 -10.22 3.02
CA ALA A 129 17.28 -11.17 1.91
C ALA A 129 17.03 -10.54 0.52
N ALA A 130 16.23 -9.47 0.45
CA ALA A 130 16.00 -8.71 -0.79
C ALA A 130 17.22 -7.86 -1.24
N GLN A 131 18.20 -7.64 -0.36
CA GLN A 131 19.38 -6.80 -0.65
C GLN A 131 20.58 -7.63 -1.14
N ASP A 132 20.57 -8.95 -0.91
CA ASP A 132 21.65 -9.86 -1.30
C ASP A 132 21.28 -10.56 -2.62
N GLY A 133 21.41 -9.83 -3.72
CA GLY A 133 21.46 -10.46 -5.04
C GLY A 133 22.69 -11.39 -5.12
N PRO A 134 22.67 -12.46 -5.94
CA PRO A 134 23.82 -13.35 -6.11
C PRO A 134 24.96 -12.57 -6.80
N GLY A 135 25.80 -11.89 -6.03
CA GLY A 135 26.72 -10.91 -6.60
C GLY A 135 27.70 -10.28 -5.60
N ALA A 136 28.27 -11.06 -4.69
CA ALA A 136 29.51 -10.69 -4.01
C ALA A 136 30.35 -11.95 -3.76
N ALA A 137 31.05 -12.40 -4.81
CA ALA A 137 32.16 -13.35 -4.74
C ALA A 137 33.34 -12.75 -5.50
#